data_AF-A0A1Y2LLY3-F1
#
_entry.id   AF-A0A1Y2LLY3-F1
#
_cell.length_a   1.000
_cell.length_b   1.000
_cell.length_c   1.000
_cell.angle_alpha   90.00
_cell.angle_beta   90.00
_cell.angle_gamma   90.00
#
_symmetry.space_group_name_H-M   'P 1'
#
loop_
_entity.id
_entity.type
_entity.pdbx_description
1 polymer ?
#
loop_
_entity_poly.entity_id
_entity_poly.type
_entity_poly.pdbx_seq_one_letter_code
_entity_poly.pdbx_strand_id
1 'polypeptide(L)'
;MGIDLPTLLNIPLGQPWILIVLNATGSITATNILVVVVCLLLMFSAVNQVPPGWGIPANSVMSTFLATAMLSFINIGSTIAFNIVIALGALGIFTANIFVIGLMLRKRVVGESLIPSKFDLGKAGFAVNTIALVYLSLVSVLICFPAVHNPSLIDMNWCRFMFVSLLSFAMVYYYLYGRHNYGRPVEYVK
;
A
#
# COMPACT_ATOMS: atom_id res chain seq x y z
N MET A 1 17.35 34.34 23.64
CA MET A 1 17.97 34.06 22.33
C MET A 1 16.93 34.35 21.26
N GLY A 2 16.88 35.60 20.80
CA GLY A 2 15.97 36.01 19.72
C GLY A 2 16.51 35.50 18.39
N ILE A 3 15.64 35.00 17.54
CA ILE A 3 16.01 34.55 16.20
C ILE A 3 16.12 35.81 15.33
N ASP A 4 17.34 36.15 14.92
CA ASP A 4 17.60 37.31 14.07
C ASP A 4 17.07 37.06 12.65
N LEU A 5 15.88 37.61 12.35
CA LEU A 5 15.23 37.61 11.03
C LEU A 5 16.16 37.97 9.83
N PRO A 6 17.06 38.97 9.91
CA PRO A 6 17.95 39.29 8.79
C PRO A 6 18.97 38.19 8.48
N THR A 7 19.32 37.36 9.47
CA THR A 7 20.17 36.18 9.29
C THR A 7 19.43 35.06 8.55
N LEU A 8 18.11 34.96 8.71
CA LEU A 8 17.27 33.99 8.00
C LEU A 8 17.07 34.30 6.51
N LEU A 9 17.08 35.58 6.13
CA LEU A 9 16.91 36.01 4.73
C LEU A 9 18.20 35.92 3.89
N ASN A 10 19.38 35.93 4.51
CA ASN A 10 20.68 35.96 3.83
C ASN A 10 21.40 34.59 3.76
N ILE A 11 20.69 33.49 4.02
CA ILE A 11 21.31 32.16 4.05
C ILE A 11 21.62 31.70 2.61
N PRO A 12 22.87 31.26 2.31
CA PRO A 12 23.26 30.83 0.96
C PRO A 12 22.47 29.63 0.42
N LEU A 13 21.82 28.85 1.29
CA LEU A 13 20.98 27.70 0.91
C LEU A 13 19.51 28.07 0.64
N GLY A 14 19.07 29.30 0.92
CA GLY A 14 17.69 29.76 0.67
C GLY A 14 16.57 29.05 1.46
N GLN A 15 16.92 28.18 2.42
CA GLN A 15 15.96 27.34 3.17
C GLN A 15 15.99 27.68 4.69
N PRO A 16 15.26 28.73 5.13
CA PRO A 16 15.33 29.22 6.50
C PRO A 16 14.82 28.23 7.57
N TRP A 17 14.00 27.25 7.18
CA TRP A 17 13.45 26.25 8.10
C TRP A 17 14.49 25.24 8.62
N ILE A 18 15.51 24.89 7.82
CA ILE A 18 16.59 23.98 8.24
C ILE A 18 17.38 24.58 9.40
N LEU A 19 17.60 25.90 9.35
CA LEU A 19 18.32 26.63 10.40
C LEU A 19 17.52 26.73 11.69
N ILE A 20 16.18 26.82 11.59
CA ILE A 20 15.29 26.76 12.76
C ILE A 20 15.42 25.38 13.45
N VAL A 21 15.45 24.29 12.67
CA VAL A 21 15.65 22.94 13.22
C VAL A 21 17.04 22.79 13.83
N LEU A 22 18.08 23.35 13.19
CA LEU A 22 19.44 23.33 13.71
C LEU A 22 19.58 24.09 15.03
N ASN A 23 18.98 25.27 15.13
CA ASN A 23 19.00 26.08 16.36
C ASN A 23 18.15 25.47 17.48
N ALA A 24 17.07 24.75 17.15
CA ALA A 24 16.26 24.05 18.14
C ALA A 24 16.94 22.78 18.68
N THR A 25 17.73 22.09 17.87
CA THR A 25 18.38 20.82 18.25
C THR A 25 19.80 21.00 18.77
N GLY A 26 20.51 22.05 18.37
CA GLY A 26 21.93 22.26 18.70
C GLY A 26 22.88 21.20 18.14
N SER A 27 22.40 20.30 17.28
CA SER A 27 23.17 19.16 16.75
C SER A 27 22.91 18.96 15.25
N ILE A 28 24.00 18.91 14.48
CA ILE A 28 23.97 18.71 13.03
C ILE A 28 23.39 17.33 12.67
N THR A 29 23.73 16.29 13.44
CA THR A 29 23.23 14.92 13.19
C THR A 29 21.72 14.83 13.42
N ALA A 30 21.20 15.42 14.51
CA ALA A 30 19.77 15.44 14.78
C ALA A 30 19.00 16.27 13.73
N THR A 31 19.59 17.38 13.28
CA THR A 31 19.03 18.23 12.23
C THR A 31 18.91 17.48 10.91
N ASN A 32 19.96 16.77 10.49
CA ASN A 32 19.93 15.98 9.26
C ASN A 32 18.85 14.89 9.30
N ILE A 33 18.68 14.20 10.44
CA ILE A 33 17.64 13.19 10.62
C ILE A 33 16.25 13.83 10.50
N LEU A 34 15.99 14.94 11.20
CA LEU A 34 14.69 15.63 11.16
C LEU A 34 14.37 16.20 9.78
N VAL A 35 15.36 16.74 9.07
CA VAL A 35 15.21 17.24 7.69
C VAL A 35 14.80 16.10 6.75
N VAL A 36 15.45 14.94 6.83
CA VAL A 36 15.06 13.76 6.03
C VAL A 36 13.64 13.31 6.37
N VAL A 37 13.29 13.27 7.65
CA VAL A 37 11.93 12.91 8.09
C VAL A 37 10.88 13.90 7.55
N VAL A 38 11.15 15.21 7.63
CA VAL A 38 10.25 16.25 7.10
C VAL A 38 10.12 16.13 5.58
N CYS A 39 11.22 15.92 4.85
CA CYS A 39 11.18 15.71 3.40
C CYS A 39 10.33 14.49 3.02
N LEU A 40 10.47 13.38 3.75
CA LEU A 40 9.64 12.19 3.56
C LEU A 40 8.16 12.47 3.84
N LEU A 41 7.85 13.14 4.95
CA LEU A 41 6.47 13.52 5.30
C LEU A 41 5.84 14.46 4.28
N LEU A 42 6.60 15.43 3.76
CA LEU A 42 6.15 16.34 2.71
C LEU A 42 5.88 15.60 1.40
N MET A 43 6.72 14.60 1.06
CA MET A 43 6.47 13.73 -0.09
C MET A 43 5.16 12.95 0.07
N PHE A 44 4.90 12.35 1.25
CA PHE A 44 3.63 11.67 1.53
C PHE A 44 2.42 12.63 1.52
N SER A 45 2.59 13.85 2.03
CA SER A 45 1.56 14.89 1.99
C SER A 45 1.24 15.33 0.56
N ALA A 46 2.26 15.52 -0.28
CA ALA A 46 2.09 15.92 -1.68
C ALA A 46 1.32 14.89 -2.50
N VAL A 47 1.50 13.60 -2.22
CA VAL A 47 0.74 12.50 -2.84
C VAL A 47 -0.76 12.59 -2.47
N ASN A 48 -1.07 12.99 -1.24
CA ASN A 48 -2.45 13.07 -0.73
C ASN A 48 -3.18 14.38 -1.09
N GLN A 49 -2.49 15.36 -1.71
CA GLN A 49 -3.13 16.60 -2.13
C GLN A 49 -3.96 16.38 -3.40
N VAL A 50 -5.24 16.74 -3.32
CA VAL A 50 -6.16 16.76 -4.47
C VAL A 50 -6.23 18.20 -4.98
N PRO A 51 -5.79 18.50 -6.22
CA PRO A 51 -5.86 19.84 -6.77
C PRO A 51 -7.31 20.35 -6.84
N PRO A 52 -7.62 21.55 -6.34
CA PRO A 52 -8.96 22.11 -6.45
C PRO A 52 -9.32 22.34 -7.93
N GLY A 53 -10.46 21.82 -8.37
CA GLY A 53 -10.96 21.91 -9.75
C GLY A 53 -10.77 20.63 -10.57
N TRP A 54 -9.90 19.71 -10.14
CA TRP A 54 -9.78 18.38 -10.72
C TRP A 54 -10.37 17.38 -9.74
N GLY A 55 -11.49 16.73 -10.09
CA GLY A 55 -12.13 15.69 -9.25
C GLY A 55 -11.31 14.39 -9.13
N ILE A 56 -10.02 14.42 -9.45
CA ILE A 56 -9.13 13.27 -9.56
C ILE A 56 -7.82 13.59 -8.82
N PRO A 57 -7.31 12.69 -7.95
CA PRO A 57 -6.05 12.87 -7.23
C PRO A 57 -4.84 12.69 -8.17
N ALA A 58 -4.57 13.70 -9.01
CA ALA A 58 -3.54 13.63 -10.05
C ALA A 58 -2.13 13.31 -9.50
N ASN A 59 -1.77 13.85 -8.34
CA ASN A 59 -0.47 13.59 -7.69
C ASN A 59 -0.30 12.12 -7.30
N SER A 60 -1.37 11.49 -6.79
CA SER A 60 -1.38 10.06 -6.50
C SER A 60 -1.22 9.21 -7.75
N VAL A 61 -1.92 9.57 -8.85
CA VAL A 61 -1.80 8.86 -10.13
C VAL A 61 -0.39 8.95 -10.70
N MET A 62 0.22 10.13 -10.67
CA MET A 62 1.60 10.31 -11.13
C MET A 62 2.60 9.54 -10.26
N SER A 63 2.38 9.52 -8.94
CA SER A 63 3.23 8.78 -8.00
C SER A 63 3.15 7.27 -8.24
N THR A 64 1.96 6.70 -8.41
CA THR A 64 1.80 5.26 -8.70
C THR A 64 2.36 4.90 -10.07
N PHE A 65 2.22 5.77 -11.07
CA PHE A 65 2.85 5.60 -12.37
C PHE A 65 4.38 5.55 -12.27
N LEU A 66 4.98 6.54 -11.61
CA LEU A 66 6.43 6.61 -11.44
C LEU A 66 6.97 5.41 -10.65
N ALA A 67 6.28 5.01 -9.57
CA ALA A 67 6.64 3.83 -8.80
C ALA A 67 6.61 2.56 -9.66
N THR A 68 5.59 2.39 -10.51
CA THR A 68 5.47 1.24 -11.43
C THR A 68 6.56 1.27 -12.52
N ALA A 69 6.91 2.46 -13.03
CA ALA A 69 7.99 2.63 -13.99
C ALA A 69 9.35 2.25 -13.38
N MET A 70 9.62 2.69 -12.14
CA MET A 70 10.84 2.29 -11.41
C MET A 70 10.87 0.78 -11.14
N LEU A 71 9.72 0.17 -10.80
CA LEU A 71 9.63 -1.27 -10.58
C LEU A 71 9.98 -2.07 -11.84
N SER A 72 9.68 -1.52 -13.02
CA SER A 72 10.04 -2.13 -14.32
C SER A 72 11.56 -2.20 -14.55
N PHE A 73 12.34 -1.30 -13.95
CA PHE A 73 13.81 -1.33 -14.06
C PHE A 73 14.44 -2.53 -13.33
N ILE A 74 13.73 -3.17 -12.40
CA ILE A 74 14.16 -4.43 -11.78
C ILE A 74 14.45 -5.48 -12.86
N ASN A 75 13.68 -5.47 -13.95
CA ASN A 75 13.84 -6.41 -15.05
C ASN A 75 15.21 -6.31 -15.74
N ILE A 76 15.88 -5.15 -15.70
CA ILE A 76 17.24 -4.97 -16.24
C ILE A 76 18.27 -5.71 -15.38
N GLY A 77 18.09 -5.73 -14.05
CA GLY A 77 19.00 -6.39 -13.12
C GLY A 77 18.73 -7.88 -12.96
N SER A 78 17.46 -8.28 -12.90
CA SER A 78 17.06 -9.68 -12.76
C SER A 78 15.60 -9.89 -13.18
N THR A 79 15.42 -10.76 -14.17
CA THR A 79 14.09 -11.23 -14.60
C THR A 79 13.42 -12.10 -13.53
N ILE A 80 14.21 -12.83 -12.74
CA ILE A 80 13.73 -13.64 -11.61
C ILE A 80 13.12 -12.73 -10.54
N ALA A 81 13.84 -11.68 -10.15
CA ALA A 81 13.35 -10.72 -9.15
C ALA A 81 12.05 -10.03 -9.61
N PHE A 82 11.99 -9.62 -10.89
CA PHE A 82 10.80 -9.02 -11.47
C PHE A 82 9.59 -9.97 -11.44
N ASN A 83 9.79 -11.24 -11.78
CA ASN A 83 8.74 -12.26 -11.73
C ASN A 83 8.22 -12.51 -10.30
N ILE A 84 9.08 -12.46 -9.28
CA ILE A 84 8.66 -12.56 -7.88
C ILE A 84 7.75 -11.39 -7.49
N VAL A 85 8.06 -10.17 -7.95
CA VAL A 85 7.23 -8.98 -7.70
C VAL A 85 5.86 -9.09 -8.38
N ILE A 86 5.81 -9.57 -9.62
CA ILE A 86 4.53 -9.84 -10.31
C ILE A 86 3.71 -10.89 -9.54
N ALA A 87 4.34 -11.99 -9.13
CA ALA A 87 3.69 -13.05 -8.36
C ALA A 87 3.12 -12.52 -7.03
N LEU A 88 3.87 -11.65 -6.35
CA LEU A 88 3.43 -10.98 -5.12
C LEU A 88 2.19 -10.10 -5.36
N GLY A 89 2.17 -9.30 -6.42
CA GLY A 89 1.04 -8.45 -6.79
C GLY A 89 -0.22 -9.26 -7.11
N ALA A 90 -0.07 -10.31 -7.91
CA ALA A 90 -1.17 -11.24 -8.23
C ALA A 90 -1.72 -11.94 -6.98
N LEU A 91 -0.85 -12.40 -6.07
CA LEU A 91 -1.25 -13.02 -4.81
C LEU A 91 -2.05 -12.03 -3.92
N GLY A 92 -1.64 -10.76 -3.88
CA GLY A 92 -2.39 -9.70 -3.18
C GLY A 92 -3.78 -9.46 -3.77
N ILE A 93 -3.90 -9.42 -5.10
CA ILE A 93 -5.20 -9.27 -5.77
C ILE A 93 -6.09 -10.49 -5.50
N PHE A 94 -5.57 -11.71 -5.61
CA PHE A 94 -6.36 -12.92 -5.37
C PHE A 94 -6.83 -13.03 -3.94
N THR A 95 -5.97 -12.75 -2.96
CA THR A 95 -6.35 -12.76 -1.54
C THR A 95 -7.41 -11.70 -1.20
N ALA A 96 -7.30 -10.49 -1.75
CA ALA A 96 -8.34 -9.47 -1.61
C ALA A 96 -9.68 -9.93 -2.20
N ASN A 97 -9.67 -10.56 -3.38
CA ASN A 97 -10.87 -11.11 -4.01
C ASN A 97 -11.47 -12.29 -3.23
N ILE A 98 -10.64 -13.18 -2.69
CA ILE A 98 -11.08 -14.26 -1.80
C ILE A 98 -11.80 -13.68 -0.59
N PHE A 99 -11.27 -12.61 0.01
CA PHE A 99 -11.88 -11.96 1.16
C PHE A 99 -13.25 -11.34 0.82
N VAL A 100 -13.33 -10.58 -0.28
CA VAL A 100 -14.58 -9.94 -0.72
C VAL A 100 -15.65 -10.98 -1.08
N ILE A 101 -15.30 -11.97 -1.92
CA ILE A 101 -16.25 -13.02 -2.33
C ILE A 101 -16.65 -13.87 -1.13
N GLY A 102 -15.71 -14.18 -0.23
CA GLY A 102 -15.94 -14.92 1.00
C GLY A 102 -16.92 -14.22 1.94
N LEU A 103 -16.74 -12.91 2.15
CA LEU A 103 -17.69 -12.09 2.91
C LEU A 103 -19.07 -12.07 2.25
N MET A 104 -19.14 -11.93 0.93
CA MET A 104 -20.40 -11.95 0.19
C MET A 104 -21.11 -13.31 0.32
N LEU A 105 -20.37 -14.42 0.25
CA LEU A 105 -20.91 -15.77 0.42
C LEU A 105 -21.39 -15.99 1.85
N ARG A 106 -20.62 -15.55 2.85
CA ARG A 106 -21.02 -15.60 4.27
C ARG A 106 -22.33 -14.86 4.49
N LYS A 107 -22.47 -13.64 3.96
CA LYS A 107 -23.73 -12.88 4.07
C LYS A 107 -24.93 -13.63 3.49
N ARG A 108 -24.74 -14.29 2.34
CA ARG A 108 -25.78 -15.12 1.70
C ARG A 108 -26.16 -16.34 2.55
N VAL A 109 -25.19 -17.02 3.17
CA VAL A 109 -25.44 -18.19 4.02
C VAL A 109 -26.14 -17.80 5.33
N VAL A 110 -25.78 -16.64 5.90
CA VAL A 110 -26.39 -16.11 7.13
C VAL A 110 -27.79 -15.54 6.86
N GLY A 111 -28.13 -15.23 5.61
CA GLY A 111 -29.42 -14.63 5.24
C GLY A 111 -29.48 -13.12 5.50
N GLU A 112 -28.34 -12.45 5.62
CA GLU A 112 -28.30 -10.98 5.71
C GLU A 112 -28.75 -10.36 4.38
N SER A 113 -29.52 -9.27 4.45
CA SER A 113 -29.92 -8.55 3.24
C SER A 113 -28.69 -7.96 2.54
N LEU A 114 -28.54 -8.31 1.26
CA LEU A 114 -27.53 -7.70 0.41
C LEU A 114 -28.02 -6.32 -0.02
N ILE A 115 -27.07 -5.40 -0.24
CA ILE A 115 -27.36 -4.09 -0.83
C ILE A 115 -28.04 -4.34 -2.19
N PRO A 116 -29.12 -3.62 -2.52
CA PRO A 116 -29.82 -3.81 -3.80
C PRO A 116 -28.82 -3.67 -4.96
N SER A 117 -28.64 -4.77 -5.70
CA SER A 117 -27.78 -4.83 -6.88
C SER A 117 -28.61 -4.68 -8.13
N LYS A 118 -28.09 -3.95 -9.13
CA LYS A 118 -28.70 -3.87 -10.47
C LYS A 118 -28.66 -5.21 -11.22
N PHE A 119 -27.82 -6.14 -10.75
CA PHE A 119 -27.64 -7.46 -11.34
C PHE A 119 -27.65 -8.52 -10.24
N ASP A 120 -28.62 -9.44 -10.29
CA ASP A 120 -28.77 -10.53 -9.34
C ASP A 120 -28.90 -11.86 -10.08
N LEU A 121 -27.99 -12.79 -9.77
CA LEU A 121 -28.00 -14.17 -10.28
C LEU A 121 -28.83 -15.11 -9.40
N GLY A 122 -29.37 -14.63 -8.29
CA GLY A 122 -30.08 -15.44 -7.30
C GLY A 122 -29.25 -16.65 -6.86
N LYS A 123 -29.84 -17.85 -6.97
CA LYS A 123 -29.20 -19.12 -6.56
C LYS A 123 -27.96 -19.47 -7.36
N ALA A 124 -27.89 -19.09 -8.65
CA ALA A 124 -26.69 -19.32 -9.47
C ALA A 124 -25.48 -18.55 -8.93
N GLY A 125 -25.71 -17.40 -8.30
CA GLY A 125 -24.65 -16.61 -7.68
C GLY A 125 -23.93 -17.34 -6.55
N PHE A 126 -24.61 -18.24 -5.83
CA PHE A 126 -23.97 -19.05 -4.78
C PHE A 126 -22.97 -20.04 -5.38
N ALA A 127 -23.37 -20.76 -6.43
CA ALA A 127 -22.50 -21.71 -7.12
C ALA A 127 -21.28 -21.01 -7.74
N VAL A 128 -21.51 -19.88 -8.44
CA VAL A 128 -20.43 -19.10 -9.07
C VAL A 128 -19.44 -18.59 -8.04
N ASN A 129 -19.90 -18.00 -6.93
CA ASN A 129 -19.01 -17.51 -5.87
C ASN A 129 -18.21 -18.64 -5.24
N THR A 130 -18.83 -19.82 -5.06
CA THR A 130 -18.14 -20.99 -4.49
C THR A 130 -17.05 -21.50 -5.43
N ILE A 131 -17.35 -21.65 -6.72
CA ILE A 131 -16.36 -22.06 -7.74
C ILE A 131 -15.23 -21.04 -7.80
N ALA A 132 -15.54 -19.74 -7.78
CA ALA A 132 -14.54 -18.69 -7.77
C ALA A 132 -13.62 -18.78 -6.55
N LEU A 133 -14.16 -19.02 -5.35
CA LEU A 133 -13.34 -19.19 -4.14
C LEU A 133 -12.43 -20.41 -4.22
N VAL A 134 -12.93 -21.55 -4.70
CA VAL A 134 -12.12 -22.77 -4.87
C VAL A 134 -11.00 -22.52 -5.87
N TYR A 135 -11.32 -21.92 -7.02
CA TYR A 135 -10.34 -21.59 -8.06
C TYR A 135 -9.28 -20.61 -7.57
N LEU A 136 -9.69 -19.47 -6.98
CA LEU A 136 -8.76 -18.47 -6.47
C LEU A 136 -7.88 -19.03 -5.35
N SER A 137 -8.42 -19.88 -4.47
CA SER A 137 -7.64 -20.52 -3.41
C SER A 137 -6.59 -21.45 -3.98
N LEU A 138 -6.97 -22.28 -4.96
CA LEU A 138 -6.04 -23.17 -5.65
C LEU A 138 -4.94 -22.39 -6.37
N VAL A 139 -5.29 -21.38 -7.17
CA VAL A 139 -4.32 -20.57 -7.91
C VAL A 139 -3.39 -19.80 -6.96
N SER A 140 -3.90 -19.31 -5.83
CA SER A 140 -3.08 -18.64 -4.81
C SER A 140 -2.04 -19.58 -4.19
N VAL A 141 -2.34 -20.88 -4.07
CA VAL A 141 -1.35 -21.87 -3.65
C VAL A 141 -0.38 -22.19 -4.78
N LEU A 142 -0.86 -22.24 -6.03
CA LEU A 142 -0.01 -22.56 -7.19
C LEU A 142 1.02 -21.47 -7.52
N ILE A 143 0.62 -20.19 -7.45
CA ILE A 143 1.51 -19.06 -7.73
C ILE A 143 2.68 -18.95 -6.75
N CYS A 144 2.53 -19.61 -5.61
CA CYS A 144 3.54 -19.68 -4.57
C CYS A 144 4.62 -20.73 -4.85
N PHE A 145 4.40 -21.66 -5.77
CA PHE A 145 5.40 -22.66 -6.14
C PHE A 145 6.46 -22.07 -7.09
N PRO A 146 7.70 -22.60 -7.05
CA PRO A 146 8.74 -22.29 -8.02
C PRO A 146 8.41 -22.87 -9.40
N ALA A 147 8.95 -22.29 -10.46
CA ALA A 147 8.74 -22.73 -11.84
C ALA A 147 9.51 -24.02 -12.20
N VAL A 148 10.53 -24.38 -11.41
CA VAL A 148 11.42 -25.52 -11.66
C VAL A 148 11.36 -26.53 -10.51
N HIS A 149 11.57 -27.80 -10.85
CA HIS A 149 11.73 -28.88 -9.87
C HIS A 149 13.11 -28.78 -9.21
N ASN A 150 13.16 -28.68 -7.89
CA ASN A 150 14.36 -28.42 -7.08
C ASN A 150 15.05 -27.08 -7.39
N PRO A 151 14.41 -25.94 -7.06
CA PRO A 151 15.02 -24.63 -7.26
C PRO A 151 16.25 -24.44 -6.36
N SER A 152 17.27 -23.75 -6.89
CA SER A 152 18.31 -23.17 -6.05
C SER A 152 17.74 -22.02 -5.21
N LEU A 153 18.51 -21.51 -4.23
CA LEU A 153 18.10 -20.35 -3.43
C LEU A 153 17.83 -19.10 -4.28
N ILE A 154 18.50 -18.99 -5.43
CA ILE A 154 18.39 -17.86 -6.36
C ILE A 154 17.13 -18.00 -7.22
N ASP A 155 16.78 -19.24 -7.61
CA ASP A 155 15.64 -19.53 -8.48
C ASP A 155 14.31 -19.71 -7.71
N MET A 156 14.38 -19.68 -6.39
CA MET A 156 13.22 -19.87 -5.53
C MET A 156 12.23 -18.71 -5.66
N ASN A 157 10.95 -19.03 -5.79
CA ASN A 157 9.89 -18.03 -5.72
C ASN A 157 9.63 -17.62 -4.26
N TRP A 158 10.19 -16.49 -3.85
CA TRP A 158 10.08 -15.96 -2.49
C TRP A 158 8.77 -15.21 -2.20
N CYS A 159 7.81 -15.19 -3.14
CA CYS A 159 6.59 -14.39 -3.01
C CYS A 159 5.79 -14.71 -1.74
N ARG A 160 5.70 -15.99 -1.33
CA ARG A 160 5.04 -16.42 -0.09
C ARG A 160 5.58 -15.72 1.14
N PHE A 161 6.90 -15.74 1.29
CA PHE A 161 7.58 -15.21 2.45
C PHE A 161 7.42 -13.68 2.49
N MET A 162 7.59 -13.02 1.35
CA MET A 162 7.39 -11.58 1.23
C MET A 162 5.94 -11.17 1.55
N PHE A 163 4.97 -11.94 1.06
CA PHE A 163 3.55 -11.68 1.31
C PHE A 163 3.18 -11.81 2.79
N VAL A 164 3.60 -12.89 3.45
CA VAL A 164 3.36 -13.09 4.90
C VAL A 164 4.05 -12.00 5.72
N SER A 165 5.26 -11.61 5.35
CA SER A 165 5.99 -10.53 6.02
C SER A 165 5.22 -9.20 5.91
N LEU A 166 4.76 -8.84 4.71
CA LEU A 166 3.97 -7.63 4.47
C LEU A 166 2.67 -7.63 5.26
N LEU A 167 1.92 -8.74 5.26
CA LEU A 167 0.69 -8.88 6.04
C LEU A 167 0.94 -8.76 7.55
N SER A 168 2.05 -9.32 8.03
CA SER A 168 2.43 -9.24 9.43
C SER A 168 2.71 -7.79 9.84
N PHE A 169 3.46 -7.04 9.03
CA PHE A 169 3.68 -5.60 9.26
C PHE A 169 2.37 -4.80 9.25
N ALA A 170 1.48 -5.06 8.28
CA ALA A 170 0.18 -4.41 8.19
C ALA A 170 -0.69 -4.71 9.43
N MET A 171 -0.69 -5.95 9.90
CA MET A 171 -1.44 -6.37 11.08
C MET A 171 -0.88 -5.72 12.36
N VAL A 172 0.45 -5.66 12.51
CA VAL A 172 1.10 -4.95 13.63
C VAL A 172 0.73 -3.47 13.63
N TYR A 173 0.84 -2.80 12.48
CA TYR A 173 0.42 -1.40 12.35
C TYR A 173 -1.05 -1.19 12.70
N TYR A 174 -1.94 -2.08 12.22
CA TYR A 174 -3.36 -2.02 12.54
C TYR A 174 -3.62 -2.19 14.03
N TYR A 175 -2.95 -3.13 14.69
CA TYR A 175 -3.16 -3.39 16.11
C TYR A 175 -2.63 -2.27 17.01
N LEU A 176 -1.48 -1.69 16.66
CA LEU A 176 -0.86 -0.60 17.42
C LEU A 176 -1.60 0.73 17.23
N TYR A 177 -1.86 1.12 15.97
CA TYR A 177 -2.37 2.45 15.64
C TYR A 177 -3.75 2.41 14.97
N GLY A 178 -3.92 1.54 13.97
CA GLY A 178 -5.11 1.53 13.11
C GLY A 178 -6.42 1.31 13.86
N ARG A 179 -6.45 0.41 14.85
CA ARG A 179 -7.67 0.08 15.62
C ARG A 179 -8.20 1.25 16.45
N HIS A 180 -7.34 2.21 16.81
CA HIS A 180 -7.71 3.34 17.67
C HIS A 180 -8.19 4.56 16.85
N ASN A 181 -7.77 4.66 15.58
CA ASN A 181 -8.08 5.80 14.69
C ASN A 181 -9.05 5.44 13.56
N TYR A 182 -9.66 4.24 13.59
CA TYR A 182 -10.58 3.80 12.56
C TYR A 182 -12.00 4.34 12.79
N GLY A 183 -12.35 5.39 12.06
CA GLY A 183 -13.74 5.85 11.91
C GLY A 183 -14.53 4.86 11.06
N ARG A 184 -15.63 4.32 11.59
CA ARG A 184 -16.44 3.35 10.84
C ARG A 184 -17.20 4.07 9.71
N PRO A 185 -17.26 3.51 8.49
CA PRO A 185 -17.93 4.16 7.35
C PRO A 185 -19.40 4.52 7.56
N VAL A 186 -20.07 3.93 8.57
CA VAL A 186 -21.47 4.19 8.92
C VAL A 186 -21.71 5.54 9.61
N GLU A 187 -20.67 6.33 9.94
CA GLU A 187 -20.83 7.68 10.51
C GLU A 187 -21.00 8.79 9.46
N TYR A 188 -20.77 8.50 8.17
CA TYR A 188 -20.78 9.52 7.11
C TYR A 188 -22.05 9.53 6.25
N VAL A 189 -23.09 8.79 6.63
CA VAL A 189 -24.41 8.84 5.99
C VAL A 189 -25.39 9.50 6.95
N LYS A 190 -25.56 10.81 6.81
CA LYS A 190 -26.75 11.54 7.26
C LYS A 190 -27.53 12.00 6.04
#